data_AF-A0A820FDZ3-F1
#
_entry.id   AF-A0A820FDZ3-F1
#
_cell.length_a   1.000
_cell.length_b   1.000
_cell.length_c   1.000
_cell.angle_alpha   90.00
_cell.angle_beta   90.00
_cell.angle_gamma   90.00
#
_symmetry.space_group_name_H-M   'P 1'
#
loop_
_entity.id
_entity.type
_entity.pdbx_description
1 polymer ?
#
loop_
_entity_poly.entity_id
_entity_poly.type
_entity_poly.pdbx_seq_one_letter_code
_entity_poly.pdbx_strand_id
1 'polypeptide(L)'
;FLLNCNLFVPEPNDYDDDDDDVDATEQTNPQTILKHQKYTTRLYVFLLIVSLYMLLFTGLTKRESRQMKVTPISSSIYYDLKDKYDDMLSCPCSNVTIPYEDFVNNTITFHPVCSSMFITEQWFAALYSTDASKHGVADFRTTASHQVSYFHFE
;
A
#
# COMPACT_ATOMS: atom_id res chain seq x y z
N PHE A 1 -15.65 7.93 -29.51
CA PHE A 1 -16.45 8.57 -30.57
C PHE A 1 -15.65 8.45 -31.86
N LEU A 2 -16.16 7.66 -32.80
CA LEU A 2 -15.83 7.58 -34.23
C LEU A 2 -14.38 7.19 -34.63
N LEU A 3 -14.20 5.88 -34.86
CA LEU A 3 -13.15 5.34 -35.73
C LEU A 3 -13.51 5.74 -37.17
N ASN A 4 -12.67 6.55 -37.81
CA ASN A 4 -12.88 7.07 -39.16
C ASN A 4 -12.27 6.07 -40.16
N CYS A 5 -13.08 5.17 -40.73
CA CYS A 5 -12.64 4.19 -41.74
C CYS A 5 -12.91 4.67 -43.16
N ASN A 6 -12.28 5.77 -43.58
CA ASN A 6 -12.33 6.24 -44.98
C ASN A 6 -10.95 6.67 -45.45
N LEU A 7 -10.00 5.74 -45.54
CA LEU A 7 -8.75 6.01 -46.24
C LEU A 7 -8.14 4.75 -46.86
N PHE A 8 -8.78 4.25 -47.91
CA PHE A 8 -8.06 3.55 -48.96
C PHE A 8 -8.74 3.88 -50.29
N VAL A 9 -8.36 5.03 -50.85
CA VAL A 9 -8.63 5.38 -52.25
C VAL A 9 -7.51 4.71 -53.04
N PRO A 10 -7.78 3.80 -53.99
CA PRO A 10 -6.76 3.33 -54.91
C PRO A 10 -6.51 4.43 -55.97
N GLU A 11 -5.26 4.84 -56.15
CA GLU A 11 -4.87 5.80 -57.19
C GLU A 11 -4.72 5.15 -58.59
N PRO A 12 -5.18 5.87 -59.64
CA PRO A 12 -5.02 5.68 -61.08
C PRO A 12 -3.81 5.23 -61.89
N ASN A 13 -2.68 4.73 -61.40
CA ASN A 13 -1.44 4.85 -62.21
C ASN A 13 -0.63 3.55 -62.24
N ASP A 14 0.08 3.14 -63.30
CA ASP A 14 0.25 3.53 -64.70
C ASP A 14 1.15 2.38 -65.22
N TYR A 15 0.64 1.51 -66.09
CA TYR A 15 1.46 0.45 -66.70
C TYR A 15 1.29 0.53 -68.21
N ASP A 16 2.37 1.01 -68.81
CA ASP A 16 2.61 1.15 -70.24
C ASP A 16 2.44 -0.17 -71.00
N ASP A 17 1.97 0.03 -72.24
CA ASP A 17 1.70 -0.92 -73.31
C ASP A 17 2.77 -2.00 -73.54
N ASP A 18 2.33 -3.23 -73.80
CA ASP A 18 2.84 -4.08 -74.89
C ASP A 18 1.88 -5.28 -75.09
N ASP A 19 1.07 -5.13 -76.15
CA ASP A 19 0.46 -6.09 -77.06
C ASP A 19 -0.26 -7.39 -76.60
N ASP A 20 -1.49 -7.46 -77.12
CA ASP A 20 -2.29 -8.61 -77.56
C ASP A 20 -3.45 -9.13 -76.67
N ASP A 21 -4.64 -8.99 -77.27
CA ASP A 21 -5.94 -9.62 -77.01
C ASP A 21 -6.87 -9.08 -75.90
N VAL A 22 -7.65 -8.07 -76.32
CA VAL A 22 -9.12 -7.94 -76.17
C VAL A 22 -9.80 -8.94 -75.22
N ASP A 23 -10.08 -8.53 -73.98
CA ASP A 23 -11.43 -8.65 -73.40
C ASP A 23 -11.59 -7.68 -72.21
N ALA A 24 -12.30 -6.58 -72.46
CA ALA A 24 -12.85 -5.74 -71.43
C ALA A 24 -14.05 -6.44 -70.79
N THR A 25 -13.81 -7.39 -69.89
CA THR A 25 -14.75 -7.67 -68.81
C THR A 25 -14.01 -7.82 -67.48
N GLU A 26 -14.16 -6.81 -66.63
CA GLU A 26 -14.11 -6.94 -65.18
C GLU A 26 -15.17 -7.96 -64.76
N GLN A 27 -14.88 -9.25 -64.95
CA GLN A 27 -15.63 -10.32 -64.34
C GLN A 27 -15.27 -10.33 -62.87
N THR A 28 -16.01 -9.52 -62.09
CA THR A 28 -16.31 -9.88 -60.71
C THR A 28 -17.05 -11.23 -60.77
N ASN A 29 -16.29 -12.31 -60.87
CA ASN A 29 -16.81 -13.65 -61.03
C ASN A 29 -17.72 -13.93 -59.82
N PRO A 30 -19.00 -14.27 -59.98
CA PRO A 30 -19.92 -14.48 -58.86
C PRO A 30 -19.42 -15.55 -57.86
N GLN A 31 -18.47 -16.38 -58.30
CA GLN A 31 -17.75 -17.35 -57.49
C GLN A 31 -16.84 -16.71 -56.41
N THR A 32 -16.24 -15.55 -56.64
CA THR A 32 -15.32 -14.91 -55.67
C THR A 32 -16.08 -14.26 -54.51
N ILE A 33 -17.22 -13.63 -54.79
CA ILE A 33 -18.12 -13.07 -53.78
C ILE A 33 -18.69 -14.18 -52.89
N LEU A 34 -19.16 -15.28 -53.50
CA LEU A 34 -19.68 -16.45 -52.77
C LEU A 34 -18.62 -17.17 -51.95
N LYS A 35 -17.37 -17.23 -52.43
CA LYS A 35 -16.23 -17.79 -51.67
C LYS A 35 -15.88 -16.91 -50.48
N HIS A 36 -15.77 -15.59 -50.69
CA HIS A 36 -15.47 -14.64 -49.62
C HIS A 36 -16.52 -14.68 -48.51
N GLN A 37 -17.82 -14.73 -48.86
CA GLN A 37 -18.90 -14.90 -47.89
C GLN A 37 -18.76 -16.19 -47.05
N LYS A 38 -18.42 -17.32 -47.67
CA LYS A 38 -18.21 -18.59 -46.95
C LYS A 38 -17.00 -18.54 -46.01
N TYR A 39 -15.91 -17.88 -46.39
CA TYR A 39 -14.72 -17.74 -45.54
C TYR A 39 -14.98 -16.83 -44.35
N THR A 40 -15.69 -15.71 -44.54
CA THR A 40 -16.06 -14.80 -43.45
C THR A 40 -16.98 -15.49 -42.44
N THR A 41 -17.96 -16.28 -42.90
CA THR A 41 -18.84 -17.04 -41.98
C THR A 41 -18.05 -18.08 -41.19
N ARG A 42 -17.12 -18.81 -41.84
CA ARG A 42 -16.28 -19.80 -41.14
C ARG A 42 -15.35 -19.15 -40.12
N LEU A 43 -14.75 -18.01 -40.46
CA LEU A 43 -13.92 -17.23 -39.55
C LEU A 43 -14.74 -16.73 -38.35
N TYR A 44 -15.94 -16.19 -38.59
CA TYR A 44 -16.83 -15.72 -37.53
C TYR A 44 -17.24 -16.86 -36.58
N VAL A 45 -17.62 -18.01 -37.11
CA VAL A 45 -17.97 -19.20 -36.31
C VAL A 45 -16.78 -19.68 -35.49
N PHE A 46 -15.57 -19.68 -36.06
CA PHE A 46 -14.35 -20.03 -35.33
C PHE A 46 -14.08 -19.06 -34.17
N LEU A 47 -14.14 -17.75 -34.43
CA LEU A 47 -13.95 -16.72 -33.39
C LEU A 47 -15.00 -16.82 -32.27
N LEU A 48 -16.24 -17.15 -32.62
CA LEU A 48 -17.32 -17.36 -31.66
C LEU A 48 -17.06 -18.58 -30.78
N ILE A 49 -16.59 -19.70 -31.35
CA ILE A 49 -16.24 -20.89 -30.58
C ILE A 49 -15.09 -20.58 -29.60
N VAL A 50 -14.06 -19.86 -30.06
CA VAL A 50 -12.91 -19.48 -29.21
C VAL A 50 -13.36 -18.57 -28.06
N SER A 51 -14.21 -17.59 -28.31
CA SER A 51 -14.68 -16.67 -27.25
C SER A 51 -15.53 -17.40 -26.20
N LEU A 52 -16.43 -18.30 -26.63
CA LEU A 52 -17.20 -19.15 -25.72
C LEU A 52 -16.30 -20.09 -24.91
N TYR A 53 -15.27 -20.68 -25.53
CA TYR A 53 -14.31 -21.53 -24.84
C TYR A 53 -13.56 -20.76 -23.74
N MET A 54 -13.09 -19.54 -24.02
CA MET A 54 -12.42 -18.70 -23.02
C MET A 54 -13.35 -18.32 -21.86
N LEU A 55 -14.62 -18.02 -22.12
CA LEU A 55 -15.61 -17.75 -21.08
C LEU A 55 -15.87 -18.97 -20.19
N LEU A 56 -16.00 -20.15 -20.79
CA LEU A 56 -16.14 -21.40 -20.04
C LEU A 56 -14.89 -21.70 -19.22
N PHE A 57 -13.70 -21.58 -19.81
CA PHE A 57 -12.45 -21.83 -19.12
C PHE A 57 -12.27 -20.89 -17.93
N THR A 58 -12.51 -19.59 -18.10
CA THR A 58 -12.42 -18.62 -17.00
C THR A 58 -13.49 -18.88 -15.94
N GLY A 59 -14.70 -19.28 -16.31
CA GLY A 59 -15.77 -19.68 -15.38
C GLY A 59 -15.41 -20.93 -14.56
N LEU A 60 -14.85 -21.96 -15.19
CA LEU A 60 -14.41 -23.20 -14.52
C LEU A 60 -13.18 -22.98 -13.63
N THR A 61 -12.32 -22.02 -14.00
CA THR A 61 -11.11 -21.70 -13.24
C THR A 61 -11.40 -20.75 -12.07
N LYS A 62 -12.59 -20.16 -11.99
CA LYS A 62 -13.07 -19.47 -10.78
C LYS A 62 -13.28 -20.51 -9.68
N ARG A 63 -12.19 -20.82 -8.98
CA ARG A 63 -12.24 -21.51 -7.70
C ARG A 63 -12.93 -20.55 -6.73
N GLU A 64 -14.13 -20.91 -6.30
CA GLU A 64 -14.73 -20.39 -5.08
C GLU A 64 -13.77 -20.71 -3.93
N SER A 65 -12.82 -19.82 -3.65
CA SER A 65 -11.92 -19.96 -2.51
C SER A 65 -12.78 -19.77 -1.27
N ARG A 66 -13.25 -20.88 -0.71
CA ARG A 66 -14.05 -20.89 0.52
C ARG A 66 -13.16 -20.35 1.64
N GLN A 67 -13.30 -19.06 1.92
CA GLN A 67 -12.58 -18.42 3.03
C GLN A 67 -13.13 -18.99 4.34
N MET A 68 -12.37 -19.85 4.99
CA MET A 68 -12.68 -20.28 6.35
C MET A 68 -12.21 -19.20 7.32
N LYS A 69 -13.15 -18.57 8.02
CA LYS A 69 -12.84 -17.64 9.11
C LYS A 69 -12.64 -18.44 10.39
N VAL A 70 -11.42 -18.44 10.91
CA VAL A 70 -11.10 -19.00 12.23
C VAL A 70 -11.05 -17.83 13.21
N THR A 71 -11.99 -17.78 14.15
CA THR A 71 -12.01 -16.82 15.25
C THR A 71 -12.50 -17.55 16.51
N PRO A 72 -11.85 -17.38 17.67
CA PRO A 72 -10.65 -16.60 17.95
C PRO A 72 -9.35 -17.37 17.61
N ILE A 73 -8.37 -16.69 16.99
CA ILE A 73 -7.04 -17.26 16.77
C ILE A 73 -6.21 -17.03 18.04
N SER A 74 -5.79 -18.10 18.71
CA SER A 74 -4.74 -18.02 19.73
C SER A 74 -3.37 -17.85 19.07
N SER A 75 -2.38 -17.33 19.80
CA SER A 75 -1.01 -17.16 19.30
C SER A 75 -0.40 -18.46 18.78
N SER A 76 -0.63 -19.58 19.45
CA SER A 76 -0.15 -20.90 19.02
C SER A 76 -0.74 -21.33 17.67
N ILE A 77 -2.05 -21.20 17.51
CA ILE A 77 -2.77 -21.58 16.28
C ILE A 77 -2.32 -20.69 15.11
N TYR A 78 -2.01 -19.42 15.37
CA TYR A 78 -1.45 -18.53 14.35
C TYR A 78 -0.11 -19.05 13.81
N TYR A 79 0.84 -19.38 14.69
CA TYR A 79 2.15 -19.87 14.26
C TYR A 79 2.04 -21.21 13.51
N ASP A 80 1.17 -22.12 13.95
CA ASP A 80 0.92 -23.40 13.28
C ASP A 80 0.30 -23.23 11.88
N LEU A 81 -0.58 -22.24 11.70
CA LEU A 81 -1.19 -21.93 10.41
C LEU A 81 -0.25 -21.16 9.49
N LYS A 82 0.58 -20.28 10.06
CA LYS A 82 1.63 -19.54 9.35
C LYS A 82 2.66 -20.50 8.75
N ASP A 83 3.08 -21.52 9.51
CA ASP A 83 4.01 -22.55 9.03
C ASP A 83 3.42 -23.39 7.88
N LYS A 84 2.12 -23.71 7.94
CA LYS A 84 1.47 -24.60 6.96
C LYS A 84 0.95 -23.92 5.70
N TYR A 85 0.53 -22.66 5.79
CA TYR A 85 -0.25 -21.99 4.74
C TYR A 85 0.21 -20.55 4.47
N ASP A 86 1.50 -20.27 4.64
CA ASP A 86 2.09 -18.93 4.59
C ASP A 86 1.58 -18.08 3.42
N ASP A 87 1.61 -18.62 2.20
CA ASP A 87 1.24 -17.93 0.96
C ASP A 87 -0.27 -17.67 0.79
N MET A 88 -1.12 -18.37 1.54
CA MET A 88 -2.59 -18.28 1.42
C MET A 88 -3.25 -17.65 2.67
N LEU A 89 -2.48 -17.40 3.73
CA LEU A 89 -2.99 -16.88 4.98
C LEU A 89 -3.19 -15.35 4.90
N SER A 90 -4.45 -14.91 4.88
CA SER A 90 -4.81 -13.49 4.97
C SER A 90 -5.38 -13.17 6.35
N CYS A 91 -4.70 -12.28 7.09
CA CYS A 91 -5.11 -11.81 8.42
C CYS A 91 -5.59 -10.36 8.33
N PRO A 92 -6.86 -10.10 7.98
CA PRO A 92 -7.38 -8.74 8.03
C PRO A 92 -7.51 -8.29 9.49
N CYS A 93 -7.10 -7.05 9.76
CA CYS A 93 -7.31 -6.43 11.08
C CYS A 93 -8.82 -6.31 11.35
N SER A 94 -9.26 -6.70 12.55
CA SER A 94 -10.65 -6.51 12.97
C SER A 94 -10.99 -5.03 13.16
N ASN A 95 -10.03 -4.25 13.67
CA ASN A 95 -10.15 -2.82 13.92
C ASN A 95 -9.02 -2.07 13.20
N VAL A 96 -9.34 -0.90 12.64
CA VAL A 96 -8.36 -0.02 11.95
C VAL A 96 -7.56 0.81 12.96
N THR A 97 -8.13 1.05 14.14
CA THR A 97 -7.51 1.85 15.20
C THR A 97 -7.69 1.13 16.52
N ILE A 98 -6.62 1.10 17.32
CA ILE A 98 -6.63 0.58 18.69
C ILE A 98 -6.45 1.80 19.63
N PRO A 99 -7.43 2.10 20.51
CA PRO A 99 -7.30 3.12 21.54
C PRO A 99 -6.01 2.96 22.36
N TYR A 100 -5.36 4.08 22.72
CA TYR A 100 -4.11 4.06 23.49
C TYR A 100 -4.25 3.35 24.85
N GLU A 101 -5.41 3.53 25.49
CA GLU A 101 -5.75 2.90 26.77
C GLU A 101 -5.82 1.37 26.72
N ASP A 102 -6.06 0.78 25.53
CA ASP A 102 -6.19 -0.68 25.40
C ASP A 102 -4.85 -1.42 25.45
N PHE A 103 -3.74 -0.72 25.14
CA PHE A 103 -2.40 -1.32 25.13
C PHE A 103 -1.41 -0.63 26.08
N VAL A 104 -1.72 0.55 26.60
CA VAL A 104 -0.89 1.24 27.60
C VAL A 104 -1.67 1.49 28.87
N ASN A 105 -1.23 0.84 29.95
CA ASN A 105 -1.68 1.13 31.30
C ASN A 105 -0.59 1.88 32.07
N ASN A 106 -0.72 3.21 32.17
CA ASN A 106 0.21 4.05 32.94
C ASN A 106 -0.39 4.43 34.29
N THR A 107 0.13 3.84 35.37
CA THR A 107 -0.16 4.29 36.73
C THR A 107 0.89 5.31 37.16
N ILE A 108 0.54 6.60 37.16
CA ILE A 108 1.46 7.66 37.60
C ILE A 108 1.48 7.69 39.13
N THR A 109 2.62 7.31 39.72
CA THR A 109 2.87 7.45 41.16
C THR A 109 3.70 8.70 41.41
N PHE A 110 3.11 9.73 41.98
CA PHE A 110 3.85 10.92 42.42
C PHE A 110 4.49 10.65 43.79
N HIS A 111 5.82 10.73 43.85
CA HIS A 111 6.51 10.79 45.15
C HIS A 111 6.31 12.19 45.76
N PRO A 112 5.88 12.29 47.03
CA PRO A 112 5.70 13.59 47.66
C PRO A 112 7.03 14.34 47.75
N VAL A 113 7.03 15.61 47.35
CA VAL A 113 8.18 16.53 47.51
C VAL A 113 8.67 16.57 48.96
N CYS A 114 7.76 16.30 49.90
CA CYS A 114 8.03 16.22 51.34
C CYS A 114 8.91 15.03 51.78
N SER A 115 9.34 14.15 50.87
CA SER A 115 10.38 13.14 51.13
C SER A 115 11.68 13.44 50.37
N SER A 116 11.79 14.58 49.71
CA SER A 116 12.97 14.97 48.94
C SER A 116 14.07 15.50 49.85
N MET A 117 15.33 15.24 49.49
CA MET A 117 16.47 15.84 50.17
C MET A 117 16.46 17.38 50.13
N PHE A 118 15.79 17.97 49.14
CA PHE A 118 15.71 19.42 48.96
C PHE A 118 14.91 20.16 50.03
N ILE A 119 14.12 19.44 50.83
CA ILE A 119 13.37 20.01 51.95
C ILE A 119 14.02 19.70 53.31
N THR A 120 15.21 19.10 53.30
CA THR A 120 15.92 18.78 54.55
C THR A 120 16.66 20.00 55.08
N GLU A 121 16.74 20.13 56.41
CA GLU A 121 17.55 21.17 57.08
C GLU A 121 19.00 21.19 56.60
N GLN A 122 19.56 20.02 56.27
CA GLN A 122 20.91 19.92 55.72
C GLN A 122 21.05 20.60 54.37
N TRP A 123 20.03 20.48 53.51
CA TRP A 123 20.01 21.16 52.22
C TRP A 123 19.92 22.67 52.40
N PHE A 124 19.04 23.15 53.28
CA PHE A 124 18.94 24.58 53.60
C PHE A 124 20.26 25.13 54.18
N ALA A 125 20.88 24.42 55.12
CA ALA A 125 22.16 24.81 55.69
C ALA A 125 23.29 24.91 54.65
N ALA A 126 23.27 24.05 53.62
CA ALA A 126 24.24 24.10 52.54
C ALA A 126 24.10 25.37 51.67
N LEU A 127 22.88 25.93 51.54
CA LEU A 127 22.65 27.17 50.80
C LEU A 127 23.28 28.38 51.51
N TYR A 128 23.29 28.38 52.84
CA TYR A 128 23.83 29.48 53.66
C TYR A 128 25.24 29.22 54.22
N SER A 129 25.95 28.22 53.68
CA SER A 129 27.29 27.90 54.15
C SER A 129 28.28 29.03 53.84
N THR A 130 29.00 29.50 54.86
CA THR A 130 30.04 30.53 54.72
C THR A 130 31.29 30.03 53.97
N ASP A 131 31.45 28.71 53.89
CA ASP A 131 32.54 28.05 53.17
C ASP A 131 32.19 27.73 51.70
N ALA A 132 31.02 28.17 51.22
CA ALA A 132 30.58 27.90 49.85
C ALA A 132 31.55 28.42 48.78
N SER A 133 32.29 29.51 49.06
CA SER A 133 33.32 30.07 48.18
C SER A 133 34.61 29.22 48.09
N LYS A 134 34.79 28.27 49.01
CA LYS A 134 35.92 27.32 48.97
C LYS A 134 35.68 26.15 48.02
N HIS A 135 34.42 25.93 47.62
CA HIS A 135 34.07 24.93 46.62
C HIS A 135 34.31 25.48 45.21
N GLY A 136 34.49 24.58 44.23
CA GLY A 136 34.70 24.96 42.84
C GLY A 136 33.45 25.58 42.22
N VAL A 137 33.61 26.35 41.14
CA VAL A 137 32.51 27.10 40.48
C VAL A 137 31.38 26.21 39.95
N ALA A 138 31.64 24.91 39.72
CA ALA A 138 30.64 23.92 39.30
C ALA A 138 29.89 23.28 40.47
N ASP A 139 30.30 23.52 41.72
CA ASP A 139 29.57 23.07 42.90
C ASP A 139 28.31 23.93 43.06
N PHE A 140 27.17 23.29 43.27
CA PHE A 140 25.90 23.98 43.43
C PHE A 140 25.93 24.91 44.65
N ARG A 141 26.68 24.58 45.70
CA ARG A 141 26.75 25.38 46.94
C ARG A 141 27.30 26.77 46.67
N THR A 142 28.33 26.87 45.82
CA THR A 142 28.94 28.14 45.43
C THR A 142 27.94 29.02 44.68
N THR A 143 27.24 28.45 43.70
CA THR A 143 26.25 29.20 42.92
C THR A 143 25.03 29.58 43.77
N ALA A 144 24.55 28.65 44.58
CA ALA A 144 23.36 28.83 45.40
C ALA A 144 23.59 29.83 46.55
N SER A 145 24.77 29.82 47.19
CA SER A 145 25.10 30.79 48.25
C SER A 145 25.05 32.23 47.75
N HIS A 146 25.45 32.47 46.49
CA HIS A 146 25.37 33.80 45.88
C HIS A 146 23.93 34.26 45.60
N GLN A 147 22.99 33.33 45.37
CA GLN A 147 21.59 33.67 45.13
C GLN A 147 20.86 33.99 46.44
N VAL A 148 21.14 33.24 47.51
CA VAL A 148 20.43 33.42 48.78
C VAL A 148 21.04 34.51 49.68
N SER A 149 22.34 34.79 49.56
CA SER A 149 23.00 35.83 50.36
C SER A 149 22.51 37.25 50.04
N TYR A 150 21.95 37.46 48.84
CA TYR A 150 21.44 38.77 48.43
C TYR A 150 20.16 39.16 49.20
N PHE A 151 19.39 38.17 49.66
CA PHE A 151 18.10 38.39 50.34
C PHE A 151 18.21 38.64 51.86
N HIS A 152 19.40 38.47 52.45
CA HIS A 152 19.59 38.62 53.90
C HIS A 152 20.07 40.04 54.31
N PHE A 153 20.31 40.94 53.36
CA PHE A 153 20.84 42.30 53.62
C PHE A 153 19.81 43.44 53.41
N GLU A 154 18.51 43.14 53.45
CA GLU A 154 17.42 44.13 53.62
C GLU A 154 16.75 44.01 54.98
#